data_AF-A0AAE2BMX5-F1
#
_entry.id   AF-A0AAE2BMX5-F1
#
_cell.length_a   1.000
_cell.length_b   1.000
_cell.length_c   1.000
_cell.angle_alpha   90.00
_cell.angle_beta   90.00
_cell.angle_gamma   90.00
#
_symmetry.space_group_name_H-M   'P 1'
#
loop_
_entity.id
_entity.type
_entity.pdbx_description
1 polymer ?
#
loop_
_entity_poly.entity_id
_entity_poly.type
_entity_poly.pdbx_seq_one_letter_code
_entity_poly.pdbx_strand_id
1 'polypeptide(L)'
;MFGMEGIDEEEFLSLRLAVDTDCSHERKRKRKRREAPDHSDSTCDEGKIFALLQMREQMLKLDHKRKDGTPADGRGLHLIHLLLISATSVNENNICRAVENLCELYQNVCLTGDSVQRVAAYFADGLVAKLLTRKSPFYDMIMKIPTPDEEFLAFTQTL
;
A
#
# COMPACT_ATOMS: atom_id res chain seq x y z
N MET A 1 -50.69 -25.35 17.70
CA MET A 1 -50.92 -25.01 16.29
C MET A 1 -49.67 -24.28 15.80
N PHE A 2 -49.01 -24.87 14.80
CA PHE A 2 -47.88 -24.29 14.08
C PHE A 2 -48.36 -23.14 13.20
N GLY A 3 -47.47 -22.19 12.93
CA GLY A 3 -47.67 -21.11 11.96
C GLY A 3 -46.41 -20.24 11.88
N MET A 4 -45.33 -20.82 11.34
CA MET A 4 -44.10 -20.11 10.97
C MET A 4 -44.16 -19.91 9.45
N GLU A 5 -44.61 -18.74 9.02
CA GLU A 5 -44.64 -18.34 7.62
C GLU A 5 -44.31 -16.85 7.52
N GLY A 6 -43.35 -16.55 6.65
CA GLY A 6 -42.79 -15.22 6.41
C GLY A 6 -41.38 -15.33 5.82
N ILE A 7 -41.22 -16.21 4.83
CA ILE A 7 -40.10 -16.16 3.90
C ILE A 7 -40.43 -15.03 2.95
N ASP A 8 -39.66 -13.95 2.95
CA ASP A 8 -39.60 -13.01 1.83
C ASP A 8 -38.16 -12.53 1.66
N GLU A 9 -37.50 -13.20 0.72
CA GLU A 9 -36.57 -12.64 -0.27
C GLU A 9 -35.42 -11.77 0.25
N GLU A 10 -34.37 -12.42 0.78
CA GLU A 10 -33.01 -11.89 0.67
C GLU A 10 -32.64 -11.83 -0.82
N GLU A 11 -32.88 -10.67 -1.43
CA GLU A 11 -32.38 -10.32 -2.76
C GLU A 11 -30.84 -10.26 -2.69
N PHE A 12 -30.21 -11.43 -2.78
CA PHE A 12 -28.77 -11.53 -2.93
C PHE A 12 -28.37 -10.80 -4.21
N LEU A 13 -27.71 -9.65 -4.06
CA LEU A 13 -27.08 -8.93 -5.17
C LEU A 13 -26.03 -9.83 -5.81
N SER A 14 -26.40 -10.49 -6.91
CA SER A 14 -25.44 -11.27 -7.70
C SER A 14 -24.59 -10.31 -8.54
N LEU A 15 -23.34 -10.10 -8.13
CA LEU A 15 -22.36 -9.43 -8.99
C LEU A 15 -21.96 -10.40 -10.11
N ARG A 16 -22.28 -10.03 -11.37
CA ARG A 16 -21.77 -10.72 -12.57
C ARG A 16 -20.76 -9.82 -13.25
N LEU A 17 -19.53 -10.32 -13.40
CA LEU A 17 -18.48 -9.66 -14.17
C LEU A 17 -18.65 -10.03 -15.64
N ALA A 18 -18.85 -9.02 -16.49
CA ALA A 18 -18.76 -9.17 -17.93
C ALA A 18 -17.29 -8.97 -18.34
N VAL A 19 -16.68 -9.97 -18.97
CA VAL A 19 -15.38 -9.82 -19.62
C VAL A 19 -15.65 -9.43 -21.07
N ASP A 20 -15.47 -8.14 -21.37
CA ASP A 20 -15.53 -7.66 -22.73
C ASP A 20 -14.27 -8.13 -23.46
N THR A 21 -14.44 -9.06 -24.40
CA THR A 21 -13.34 -9.68 -25.13
C THR A 21 -13.31 -9.12 -26.55
N ASP A 22 -13.01 -7.83 -26.68
CA ASP A 22 -12.69 -7.24 -27.97
C ASP A 22 -11.18 -7.29 -28.24
N CYS A 23 -10.83 -8.28 -29.04
CA CYS A 23 -9.52 -8.49 -29.63
C CYS A 23 -9.34 -7.55 -30.83
N SER A 24 -8.37 -6.63 -30.78
CA SER A 24 -7.49 -6.25 -31.92
C SER A 24 -6.69 -5.00 -31.58
N HIS A 25 -5.38 -5.13 -31.42
CA HIS A 25 -4.38 -4.38 -32.21
C HIS A 25 -2.96 -4.77 -31.78
N GLU A 26 -2.36 -5.64 -32.59
CA GLU A 26 -0.92 -5.88 -32.68
C GLU A 26 -0.13 -4.56 -32.73
N ARG A 27 0.73 -4.31 -31.74
CA ARG A 27 1.84 -3.36 -31.85
C ARG A 27 3.13 -4.00 -31.36
N LYS A 28 3.85 -4.60 -32.31
CA LYS A 28 5.27 -4.96 -32.19
C LYS A 28 6.09 -3.75 -31.76
N ARG A 29 6.47 -3.66 -30.49
CA ARG A 29 7.50 -2.71 -30.01
C ARG A 29 8.81 -3.44 -29.78
N LYS A 30 9.77 -3.10 -30.65
CA LYS A 30 11.17 -3.56 -30.66
C LYS A 30 11.87 -3.09 -29.37
N ARG A 31 12.31 -4.06 -28.55
CA ARG A 31 13.08 -3.85 -27.30
C ARG A 31 14.40 -3.15 -27.63
N LYS A 32 14.62 -1.91 -27.16
CA LYS A 32 15.96 -1.32 -27.02
C LYS A 32 16.41 -1.55 -25.59
N ARG A 33 17.37 -2.47 -25.42
CA ARG A 33 18.14 -2.69 -24.20
C ARG A 33 18.71 -1.34 -23.76
N ARG A 34 18.14 -0.75 -22.70
CA ARG A 34 18.80 0.32 -21.96
C ARG A 34 19.54 -0.34 -20.82
N GLU A 35 20.79 0.07 -20.70
CA GLU A 35 21.78 -0.40 -19.74
C GLU A 35 21.28 -0.25 -18.31
N ALA A 36 21.85 -1.07 -17.44
CA ALA A 36 21.55 -1.12 -16.01
C ALA A 36 21.58 0.30 -15.41
N PRO A 37 20.65 0.63 -14.50
CA PRO A 37 20.79 1.83 -13.70
C PRO A 37 22.07 1.70 -12.89
N ASP A 38 22.96 2.67 -13.11
CA ASP A 38 24.09 3.03 -12.29
C ASP A 38 23.69 2.91 -10.81
N HIS A 39 24.43 2.10 -10.05
CA HIS A 39 24.26 1.96 -8.62
C HIS A 39 24.68 3.28 -7.98
N SER A 40 23.77 4.27 -8.01
CA SER A 40 23.96 5.45 -7.18
C SER A 40 24.00 4.95 -5.75
N ASP A 41 25.14 5.18 -5.12
CA ASP A 41 25.41 4.94 -3.72
C ASP A 41 24.54 5.89 -2.89
N SER A 42 23.22 5.70 -2.96
CA SER A 42 22.26 6.26 -2.04
C SER A 42 22.14 5.28 -0.89
N THR A 43 23.25 5.07 -0.18
CA THR A 43 23.18 4.68 1.22
C THR A 43 22.53 5.85 1.94
N CYS A 44 21.19 5.88 1.93
CA CYS A 44 20.47 6.55 2.99
C CYS A 44 21.08 6.03 4.29
N ASP A 45 21.65 6.96 5.06
CA ASP A 45 22.33 6.66 6.32
C ASP A 45 21.45 5.69 7.13
N GLU A 46 22.00 4.54 7.53
CA GLU A 46 21.28 3.55 8.33
C GLU A 46 20.65 4.21 9.57
N GLY A 47 21.25 5.29 10.08
CA GLY A 47 20.69 6.13 11.13
C GLY A 47 19.32 6.73 10.79
N LYS A 48 19.05 7.12 9.54
CA LYS A 48 17.74 7.62 9.10
C LYS A 48 16.69 6.51 9.11
N ILE A 49 17.06 5.30 8.69
CA ILE A 49 16.17 4.13 8.75
C ILE A 49 15.84 3.79 10.21
N PHE A 50 16.84 3.84 11.10
CA PHE A 50 16.61 3.63 12.52
C PHE A 50 15.68 4.69 13.12
N ALA A 51 15.89 5.97 12.78
CA ALA A 51 15.01 7.06 13.21
C ALA A 51 13.56 6.88 12.74
N LEU A 52 13.37 6.38 11.51
CA LEU A 52 12.05 6.04 10.97
C LEU A 52 11.36 4.94 11.79
N LEU A 53 12.08 3.86 12.08
CA LEU A 53 11.55 2.76 12.89
C LEU A 53 11.22 3.21 14.32
N GLN A 54 12.03 4.11 14.89
CA GLN A 54 11.75 4.73 16.18
C GLN A 54 10.48 5.59 16.12
N MET A 55 10.29 6.39 15.07
CA MET A 55 9.09 7.21 14.89
C MET A 55 7.83 6.35 14.78
N ARG A 56 7.91 5.23 14.03
CA ARG A 56 6.85 4.24 13.95
C ARG A 56 6.52 3.66 15.33
N GLU A 57 7.53 3.31 16.11
CA GLU A 57 7.33 2.78 17.46
C GLU A 57 6.67 3.81 18.39
N GLN A 58 7.03 5.08 18.27
CA GLN A 58 6.37 6.16 19.01
C GLN A 58 4.89 6.29 18.64
N MET A 59 4.55 6.20 17.35
CA MET A 59 3.15 6.18 16.88
C MET A 59 2.37 4.99 17.48
N LEU A 60 3.01 3.81 17.63
CA LEU A 60 2.40 2.63 18.23
C LEU A 60 2.22 2.75 19.75
N LYS A 61 3.16 3.40 20.45
CA LYS A 61 3.15 3.56 21.91
C LYS A 61 2.28 4.71 22.39
N LEU A 62 1.80 5.57 21.50
CA LEU A 62 1.08 6.79 21.89
C LEU A 62 -0.31 6.46 22.46
N ASP A 63 -0.37 6.33 23.78
CA ASP A 63 -1.62 6.18 24.51
C ASP A 63 -2.39 7.52 24.61
N HIS A 64 -3.72 7.46 24.62
CA HIS A 64 -4.63 8.54 24.20
C HIS A 64 -4.70 9.75 25.13
N LYS A 65 -3.74 10.67 25.02
CA LYS A 65 -3.83 12.00 25.64
C LYS A 65 -3.82 13.16 24.65
N ARG A 66 -3.95 12.91 23.34
CA ARG A 66 -4.19 13.98 22.37
C ARG A 66 -5.70 14.24 22.31
N LYS A 67 -6.12 15.31 22.98
CA LYS A 67 -7.52 15.78 23.09
C LYS A 67 -8.22 15.76 21.72
N ASP A 68 -9.29 14.97 21.64
CA ASP A 68 -10.36 15.13 20.67
C ASP A 68 -10.94 16.54 20.73
N GLY A 69 -11.28 17.10 19.57
CA GLY A 69 -12.17 18.26 19.52
C GLY A 69 -11.84 19.36 18.51
N THR A 70 -10.94 19.17 17.55
CA THR A 70 -10.80 20.15 16.45
C THR A 70 -11.38 19.56 15.16
N PRO A 71 -12.31 20.26 14.47
CA PRO A 71 -12.87 19.79 13.21
C PRO A 71 -11.74 19.45 12.23
N ALA A 72 -11.83 18.27 11.62
CA ALA A 72 -10.82 17.69 10.73
C ALA A 72 -10.77 18.36 9.35
N ASP A 73 -11.25 19.60 9.21
CA ASP A 73 -11.33 20.23 7.89
C ASP A 73 -9.91 20.58 7.41
N GLY A 74 -9.48 19.91 6.34
CA GLY A 74 -8.13 20.02 5.75
C GLY A 74 -7.06 19.05 6.28
N ARG A 75 -7.20 18.47 7.48
CA ARG A 75 -6.19 17.52 8.02
C ARG A 75 -6.14 16.20 7.26
N GLY A 76 -7.30 15.67 6.89
CA GLY A 76 -7.37 14.45 6.06
C GLY A 76 -6.73 14.64 4.68
N LEU A 77 -6.98 15.79 4.04
CA LEU A 77 -6.38 16.11 2.73
C LEU A 77 -4.84 16.20 2.82
N HIS A 78 -4.33 16.81 3.88
CA HIS A 78 -2.89 16.87 4.12
C HIS A 78 -2.27 15.48 4.28
N LEU A 79 -2.91 14.57 5.02
CA LEU A 79 -2.46 13.17 5.15
C LEU A 79 -2.47 12.43 3.81
N ILE A 80 -3.51 12.62 3.00
CA ILE A 80 -3.59 12.04 1.65
C ILE A 80 -2.46 12.55 0.75
N HIS A 81 -2.19 13.86 0.80
CA HIS A 81 -1.09 14.46 0.05
C HIS A 81 0.27 13.90 0.49
N LEU A 82 0.50 13.79 1.81
CA LEU A 82 1.74 13.25 2.35
C LEU A 82 1.93 11.75 2.02
N LEU A 83 0.85 10.97 1.99
CA LEU A 83 0.86 9.59 1.49
C LEU A 83 1.29 9.53 0.02
N LEU A 84 0.72 10.38 -0.84
CA LEU A 84 1.03 10.40 -2.27
C LEU A 84 2.51 10.75 -2.53
N ILE A 85 3.03 11.76 -1.83
CA ILE A 85 4.45 12.14 -1.94
C ILE A 85 5.35 11.01 -1.43
N SER A 86 5.00 10.39 -0.30
CA SER A 86 5.74 9.24 0.25
C SER A 86 5.77 8.07 -0.74
N ALA A 87 4.61 7.70 -1.29
CA ALA A 87 4.49 6.62 -2.26
C ALA A 87 5.30 6.90 -3.54
N THR A 88 5.26 8.13 -4.03
CA THR A 88 6.05 8.57 -5.19
C THR A 88 7.55 8.44 -4.92
N SER A 89 8.01 8.92 -3.76
CA SER A 89 9.43 8.85 -3.36
C SER A 89 9.91 7.39 -3.21
N VAL A 90 9.09 6.51 -2.63
CA VAL A 90 9.37 5.07 -2.54
C VAL A 90 9.46 4.45 -3.93
N ASN A 91 8.53 4.80 -4.84
CA ASN A 91 8.52 4.30 -6.21
C ASN A 91 9.76 4.73 -7.01
N GLU A 92 10.12 6.02 -6.92
CA GLU A 92 11.31 6.62 -7.53
C GLU A 92 12.64 6.13 -6.93
N ASN A 93 12.58 5.28 -5.90
CA ASN A 93 13.76 4.74 -5.21
C ASN A 93 14.60 5.82 -4.52
N ASN A 94 13.99 6.96 -4.16
CA ASN A 94 14.65 8.01 -3.39
C ASN A 94 14.47 7.72 -1.90
N ILE A 95 15.34 6.87 -1.35
CA ILE A 95 15.21 6.36 0.03
C ILE A 95 15.27 7.52 1.05
N CYS A 96 16.18 8.48 0.88
CA CYS A 96 16.29 9.62 1.81
C CYS A 96 14.98 10.42 1.91
N ARG A 97 14.39 10.80 0.76
CA ARG A 97 13.12 11.52 0.74
C ARG A 97 11.96 10.68 1.25
N ALA A 98 11.92 9.40 0.86
CA ALA A 98 10.90 8.47 1.34
C ALA A 98 10.92 8.38 2.87
N VAL A 99 12.10 8.26 3.47
CA VAL A 99 12.26 8.22 4.92
C VAL A 99 11.79 9.52 5.58
N GLU A 100 12.19 10.68 5.05
CA GLU A 100 11.78 11.99 5.59
C GLU A 100 10.26 12.17 5.56
N ASN A 101 9.62 11.86 4.43
CA ASN A 101 8.17 11.96 4.28
C ASN A 101 7.42 10.96 5.19
N LEU A 102 7.93 9.74 5.34
CA LEU A 102 7.33 8.73 6.21
C LEU A 102 7.48 9.08 7.70
N CYS A 103 8.60 9.69 8.09
CA CYS A 103 8.77 10.25 9.44
C CYS A 103 7.73 11.34 9.74
N GLU A 104 7.54 12.28 8.81
CA GLU A 104 6.50 13.31 8.92
C GLU A 104 5.10 12.67 9.02
N LEU A 105 4.85 11.62 8.24
CA LEU A 105 3.57 10.93 8.25
C LEU A 105 3.28 10.28 9.61
N TYR A 106 4.26 9.58 10.20
CA TYR A 106 4.11 8.96 11.52
C TYR A 106 3.89 9.96 12.66
N GLN A 107 4.33 11.21 12.52
CA GLN A 107 4.06 12.26 13.51
C GLN A 107 2.61 12.75 13.49
N ASN A 108 1.95 12.65 12.32
CA ASN A 108 0.64 13.23 12.03
C ASN A 108 -0.52 12.21 12.07
N VAL A 109 -0.22 10.92 12.01
CA VAL A 109 -1.23 9.84 12.07
C VAL A 109 -1.39 9.27 13.49
N CYS A 110 -2.52 8.61 13.72
CA CYS A 110 -2.84 7.93 14.97
C CYS A 110 -3.70 6.69 14.67
N LEU A 111 -3.37 5.55 15.28
CA LEU A 111 -4.11 4.29 15.06
C LEU A 111 -5.50 4.26 15.68
N THR A 112 -5.80 5.20 16.56
CA THR A 112 -7.12 5.34 17.21
C THR A 112 -7.76 6.68 16.92
N GLY A 113 -7.16 7.46 16.02
CA GLY A 113 -7.71 8.69 15.51
C GLY A 113 -8.85 8.45 14.51
N ASP A 114 -9.11 9.45 13.68
CA ASP A 114 -10.17 9.36 12.67
C ASP A 114 -9.88 8.27 11.60
N SER A 115 -10.87 7.98 10.76
CA SER A 115 -10.74 6.96 9.71
C SER A 115 -9.57 7.23 8.76
N VAL A 116 -9.33 8.49 8.39
CA VAL A 116 -8.24 8.86 7.47
C VAL A 116 -6.88 8.67 8.13
N GLN A 117 -6.73 9.02 9.41
CA GLN A 117 -5.51 8.79 10.19
C GLN A 117 -5.17 7.31 10.27
N ARG A 118 -6.17 6.45 10.54
CA ARG A 118 -5.96 5.00 10.61
C ARG A 118 -5.55 4.42 9.27
N VAL A 119 -6.26 4.79 8.19
CA VAL A 119 -5.89 4.39 6.83
C VAL A 119 -4.47 4.86 6.51
N ALA A 120 -4.14 6.12 6.78
CA ALA A 120 -2.81 6.65 6.50
C ALA A 120 -1.69 5.94 7.28
N ALA A 121 -1.92 5.58 8.54
CA ALA A 121 -0.96 4.82 9.34
C ALA A 121 -0.68 3.43 8.74
N TYR A 122 -1.72 2.68 8.34
CA TYR A 122 -1.52 1.36 7.73
C TYR A 122 -0.89 1.44 6.34
N PHE A 123 -1.22 2.46 5.55
CA PHE A 123 -0.55 2.69 4.27
C PHE A 123 0.93 3.07 4.46
N ALA A 124 1.25 3.88 5.48
CA ALA A 124 2.64 4.19 5.84
C ALA A 124 3.43 2.92 6.14
N ASP A 125 2.87 2.01 6.96
CA ASP A 125 3.48 0.71 7.27
C ASP A 125 3.72 -0.14 6.02
N GLY A 126 2.76 -0.16 5.09
CA GLY A 126 2.92 -0.83 3.80
C GLY A 126 4.05 -0.24 2.95
N LEU A 127 4.19 1.09 2.94
CA LEU A 127 5.26 1.78 2.24
C LEU A 127 6.64 1.51 2.88
N VAL A 128 6.73 1.49 4.21
CA VAL A 128 7.95 1.10 4.94
C VAL A 128 8.33 -0.34 4.62
N ALA A 129 7.37 -1.26 4.65
CA ALA A 129 7.61 -2.65 4.30
C ALA A 129 8.16 -2.77 2.87
N LYS A 130 7.56 -2.07 1.90
CA LYS A 130 8.06 -2.04 0.51
C LYS A 130 9.47 -1.45 0.43
N LEU A 131 9.75 -0.36 1.14
CA LEU A 131 11.04 0.31 1.16
C LEU A 131 12.16 -0.61 1.68
N LEU A 132 11.89 -1.30 2.80
CA LEU A 132 12.86 -2.19 3.45
C LEU A 132 13.04 -3.52 2.71
N THR A 133 11.96 -4.06 2.13
CA THR A 133 12.01 -5.35 1.45
C THR A 133 12.57 -5.26 0.05
N ARG A 134 12.68 -4.09 -0.58
CA ARG A 134 13.14 -3.97 -1.99
C ARG A 134 14.54 -4.54 -2.26
N LYS A 135 15.41 -4.59 -1.24
CA LYS A 135 16.74 -5.22 -1.33
C LYS A 135 16.76 -6.70 -0.93
N SER A 136 15.62 -7.25 -0.51
CA SER A 136 15.48 -8.64 -0.11
C SER A 136 15.49 -9.56 -1.34
N PRO A 137 16.17 -10.72 -1.30
CA PRO A 137 16.08 -11.71 -2.37
C PRO A 137 14.65 -12.22 -2.59
N PHE A 138 13.78 -12.09 -1.59
CA PHE A 138 12.37 -12.44 -1.69
C PHE A 138 11.53 -11.40 -2.44
N TYR A 139 12.01 -10.16 -2.59
CA TYR A 139 11.24 -9.12 -3.29
C TYR A 139 11.04 -9.45 -4.74
N ASP A 140 12.11 -9.83 -5.45
CA ASP A 140 12.02 -10.23 -6.85
C ASP A 140 11.15 -11.49 -7.00
N MET A 141 11.21 -12.41 -6.04
CA MET A 141 10.36 -13.61 -6.03
C MET A 141 8.87 -13.26 -5.87
N ILE A 142 8.51 -12.36 -4.95
CA ILE A 142 7.11 -11.99 -4.66
C ILE A 142 6.55 -11.03 -5.71
N MET A 143 7.36 -10.12 -6.24
CA MET A 143 6.93 -9.10 -7.22
C MET A 143 7.06 -9.57 -8.66
N LYS A 144 7.55 -10.79 -8.90
CA LYS A 144 7.58 -11.40 -10.23
C LYS A 144 6.15 -11.55 -10.74
N ILE A 145 5.91 -11.04 -11.94
CA ILE A 145 4.64 -11.27 -12.64
C ILE A 145 4.50 -12.78 -12.84
N PRO A 146 3.42 -13.41 -12.33
CA PRO A 146 3.20 -14.82 -12.52
C PRO A 146 3.07 -15.13 -14.01
N THR A 147 3.54 -16.31 -14.40
CA THR A 147 3.34 -16.81 -15.75
C THR A 147 1.88 -17.24 -15.92
N PRO A 148 1.33 -17.25 -17.16
CA PRO A 148 -0.04 -17.71 -17.39
C PRO A 148 -0.31 -19.13 -16.84
N ASP A 149 0.71 -19.99 -16.85
CA ASP A 149 0.62 -21.34 -16.28
C ASP A 149 0.53 -21.31 -14.74
N GLU A 150 1.32 -20.46 -14.07
CA GLU A 150 1.24 -20.25 -12.61
C GLU A 150 -0.11 -19.64 -12.21
N GLU A 151 -0.65 -18.72 -13.01
CA GLU A 151 -2.00 -18.18 -12.82
C GLU A 151 -3.06 -19.29 -12.92
N PHE A 152 -3.00 -20.10 -13.99
CA PHE A 152 -3.93 -21.22 -14.20
C PHE A 152 -3.84 -22.28 -13.07
N LEU A 153 -2.63 -22.59 -12.61
CA LEU A 153 -2.40 -23.50 -11.49
C LEU A 153 -3.03 -22.99 -10.19
N ALA A 154 -2.94 -21.69 -9.90
CA ALA A 154 -3.55 -21.10 -8.71
C ALA A 154 -5.08 -21.29 -8.68
N PHE A 155 -5.74 -21.25 -9.85
CA PHE A 155 -7.17 -21.48 -9.98
C PHE A 155 -7.59 -22.95 -9.93
N THR A 156 -6.66 -23.89 -10.18
CA THR A 156 -6.98 -25.32 -10.32
C THR A 156 -6.49 -26.18 -9.16
N GLN A 157 -5.48 -25.74 -8.40
CA GLN A 157 -4.96 -26.48 -7.23
C GLN A 157 -5.80 -26.34 -5.95
N THR A 158 -6.84 -25.51 -5.94
CA THR A 158 -7.74 -25.32 -4.78
C THR A 158 -9.03 -26.14 -4.86
N LEU A 159 -9.13 -27.08 -5.81
CA LEU A 159 -10.23 -28.06 -5.93
C LEU A 159 -9.90 -29.40 -5.27
#